data_AF-A0A067DTI9-F1
#
_entry.id   AF-A0A067DTI9-F1
#
_cell.length_a   1.000
_cell.length_b   1.000
_cell.length_c   1.000
_cell.angle_alpha   90.00
_cell.angle_beta   90.00
_cell.angle_gamma   90.00
#
_symmetry.space_group_name_H-M   'P 1'
#
loop_
_entity.id
_entity.type
_entity.pdbx_description
1 polymer ?
#
loop_
_entity_poly.entity_id
_entity_poly.type
_entity_poly.pdbx_seq_one_letter_code
_entity_poly.pdbx_strand_id
1 'polypeptide(L)'
;MSAAAKTARSRAAAAAENGGAKIEEGLNLFKSDKFDADVYVKSKCSLNEKEIRQLCSYLLDLKRASAEEMRKSVYANYAAFIRTSKEISDLEGELSSIRNLLSTQATLIHGLAEGVHIDSLKGSESFASKNDLLNLENKEPSDLEKWSVEFPDLLDVLLAERRIDEALTALDEGEHLAAEAKQTKTLDPAMLISLENTIIDRRQKLADQLAEAACQPSTRGAELRAAISALKKLGDGPRAHSLLLNAHYQRYQYSMQSLRPSSTSYGGAYTAALSQLVFSAIAQAACDSLAIFGKETAYTSELVMWATRQTEAFAHLVKRHALASSAAAGGLRAAAECVQIALGHCSLLEARGLALCPVLIKLFRPSVEQALDANLKRIEESTAAMAAADDWVLTYPPMGTRQASSMALQHRLTTSAHRFNLMVQVKTMFPT
;
A
#
# COMPACT_ATOMS: atom_id res chain seq x y z
N MET A 1 8.88 -5.77 48.02
CA MET A 1 8.75 -5.40 46.59
C MET A 1 7.67 -4.33 46.29
N SER A 2 6.96 -3.77 47.28
CA SER A 2 5.86 -2.79 47.03
C SER A 2 6.31 -1.31 46.98
N ALA A 3 7.39 -0.94 47.68
CA ALA A 3 7.84 0.46 47.74
C ALA A 3 8.49 0.95 46.43
N ALA A 4 9.33 0.13 45.79
CA ALA A 4 10.05 0.52 44.56
C ALA A 4 9.12 0.74 43.35
N ALA A 5 7.99 0.02 43.28
CA ALA A 5 7.02 0.15 42.19
C ALA A 5 6.19 1.44 42.29
N LYS A 6 5.89 1.93 43.51
CA LYS A 6 5.18 3.20 43.71
C LYS A 6 6.05 4.41 43.38
N THR A 7 7.34 4.37 43.70
CA THR A 7 8.29 5.46 43.41
C THR A 7 8.63 5.58 41.92
N ALA A 8 8.61 4.46 41.18
CA ALA A 8 8.80 4.48 39.72
C ALA A 8 7.59 5.07 38.98
N ARG A 9 6.37 4.77 39.44
CA ARG A 9 5.13 5.28 38.84
C ARG A 9 4.91 6.77 39.09
N SER A 10 5.30 7.29 40.26
CA SER A 10 5.24 8.73 40.55
C SER A 10 6.32 9.54 39.81
N ARG A 11 7.53 8.99 39.61
CA ARG A 11 8.55 9.63 38.77
C ARG A 11 8.19 9.68 37.29
N ALA A 12 7.51 8.66 36.77
CA ALA A 12 7.06 8.63 35.37
C ALA A 12 5.91 9.64 35.11
N ALA A 13 4.97 9.79 36.05
CA ALA A 13 3.90 10.79 35.95
C ALA A 13 4.45 12.22 36.03
N ALA A 14 5.37 12.49 36.97
CA ALA A 14 6.01 13.80 37.09
C ALA A 14 6.93 14.16 35.89
N ALA A 15 7.51 13.16 35.21
CA ALA A 15 8.29 13.38 33.98
C ALA A 15 7.41 13.69 32.75
N ALA A 16 6.20 13.14 32.69
CA ALA A 16 5.25 13.39 31.61
C ALA A 16 4.59 14.78 31.70
N GLU A 17 4.18 15.23 32.90
CA GLU A 17 3.66 16.59 33.11
C GLU A 17 4.73 17.67 32.82
N ASN A 18 5.96 17.44 33.28
CA ASN A 18 7.06 18.41 33.09
C ASN A 18 7.56 18.45 31.63
N GLY A 19 7.34 17.38 30.86
CA GLY A 19 7.58 17.35 29.41
C GLY A 19 6.50 18.10 28.63
N GLY A 20 5.23 17.97 29.00
CA GLY A 20 4.10 18.66 28.36
C GLY A 20 4.18 20.18 28.48
N ALA A 21 4.45 20.70 29.68
CA ALA A 21 4.59 22.14 29.92
C ALA A 21 5.75 22.77 29.12
N LYS A 22 6.86 22.04 28.99
CA LYS A 22 8.05 22.49 28.26
C LYS A 22 7.83 22.51 26.73
N ILE A 23 6.96 21.61 26.24
CA ILE A 23 6.56 21.54 24.83
C ILE A 23 5.56 22.66 24.50
N GLU A 24 4.60 22.96 25.40
CA GLU A 24 3.66 24.08 25.24
C GLU A 24 4.37 25.44 25.21
N GLU A 25 5.34 25.69 26.09
CA GLU A 25 6.18 26.89 26.04
C GLU A 25 6.97 26.99 24.71
N GLY A 26 7.44 25.86 24.19
CA GLY A 26 8.11 25.78 22.89
C GLY A 26 7.20 26.15 21.73
N LEU A 27 5.92 25.77 21.77
CA LEU A 27 4.93 26.13 20.75
C LEU A 27 4.62 27.62 20.74
N ASN A 28 4.61 28.28 21.90
CA ASN A 28 4.32 29.71 22.00
C ASN A 28 5.36 30.58 21.26
N LEU A 29 6.62 30.15 21.20
CA LEU A 29 7.65 30.81 20.39
C LEU A 29 7.30 30.80 18.89
N PHE A 30 6.79 29.68 18.38
CA PHE A 30 6.45 29.51 16.96
C PHE A 30 5.07 30.07 16.58
N LYS A 31 4.23 30.39 17.57
CA LYS A 31 2.93 31.03 17.37
C LYS A 31 3.01 32.56 17.29
N SER A 32 4.18 33.15 17.49
CA SER A 32 4.36 34.61 17.42
C SER A 32 4.43 35.10 15.98
N ASP A 33 3.65 36.13 15.65
CA ASP A 33 3.69 36.82 14.35
C ASP A 33 5.04 37.50 14.03
N LYS A 34 5.96 37.56 15.01
CA LYS A 34 7.31 38.14 14.88
C LYS A 34 8.42 37.09 14.84
N PHE A 35 8.08 35.83 14.58
CA PHE A 35 9.08 34.77 14.51
C PHE A 35 10.01 34.94 13.31
N ASP A 36 11.32 35.05 13.57
CA ASP A 36 12.37 35.14 12.56
C ASP A 36 13.15 33.83 12.50
N ALA A 37 12.99 33.11 11.38
CA ALA A 37 13.63 31.81 11.16
C ALA A 37 15.16 31.91 11.09
N ASP A 38 15.71 32.99 10.51
CA ASP A 38 17.14 33.15 10.33
C ASP A 38 17.84 33.46 11.66
N VAL A 39 17.20 34.27 12.51
CA VAL A 39 17.69 34.54 13.87
C VAL A 39 17.62 33.29 14.74
N TYR A 40 16.52 32.54 14.64
CA TYR A 40 16.35 31.28 15.38
C TYR A 40 17.44 30.27 15.02
N VAL A 41 17.69 30.05 13.73
CA VAL A 41 18.71 29.12 13.24
C VAL A 41 20.12 29.58 13.63
N LYS A 42 20.45 30.87 13.43
CA LYS A 42 21.75 31.43 13.83
C LYS A 42 22.03 31.26 15.33
N SER A 43 21.02 31.43 16.19
CA SER A 43 21.15 31.23 17.64
C SER A 43 21.43 29.77 18.04
N LYS A 44 21.07 28.80 17.18
CA LYS A 44 21.21 27.35 17.42
C LYS A 44 22.31 26.68 16.61
N CYS A 45 23.00 27.40 15.71
CA CYS A 45 24.09 26.86 14.89
C CYS A 45 25.44 26.68 15.62
N SER A 46 25.60 27.16 16.85
CA SER A 46 26.82 26.94 17.67
C SER A 46 26.77 25.70 18.57
N LEU A 47 25.92 24.73 18.25
CA LEU A 47 25.69 23.54 19.07
C LEU A 47 26.60 22.38 18.69
N ASN A 48 27.03 21.60 19.69
CA ASN A 48 27.79 20.38 19.51
C ASN A 48 26.92 19.26 18.91
N GLU A 49 27.53 18.23 18.30
CA GLU A 49 26.80 17.15 17.60
C GLU A 49 25.73 16.44 18.46
N LYS A 50 25.99 16.29 19.77
CA LYS A 50 25.04 15.70 20.73
C LYS A 50 23.83 16.62 20.97
N GLU A 51 24.07 17.92 21.04
CA GLU A 51 23.04 18.94 21.24
C GLU A 51 22.18 19.11 19.99
N ILE A 52 22.77 18.98 18.80
CA ILE A 52 22.04 18.94 17.52
C ILE A 52 21.10 17.74 17.47
N ARG A 53 21.57 16.53 17.81
CA ARG A 53 20.72 15.33 17.85
C ARG A 53 19.56 15.48 18.84
N GLN A 54 19.83 16.06 20.00
CA GLN A 54 18.80 16.33 21.01
C GLN A 54 17.79 17.39 20.54
N LEU A 55 18.25 18.44 19.86
CA LEU A 55 17.39 19.47 19.28
C LEU A 55 16.51 18.89 18.16
N CYS A 56 17.05 18.05 17.29
CA CYS A 56 16.27 17.38 16.24
C CYS A 56 15.18 16.48 16.83
N SER A 57 15.49 15.70 17.87
CA SER A 57 14.49 14.88 18.57
C SER A 57 13.38 15.75 19.17
N TYR A 58 13.77 16.83 19.85
CA TYR A 58 12.82 17.77 20.45
C TYR A 58 11.90 18.41 19.40
N LEU A 59 12.45 18.85 18.26
CA LEU A 59 11.66 19.44 17.17
C LEU A 59 10.72 18.43 16.51
N LEU A 60 11.12 17.17 16.39
CA LEU A 60 10.24 16.11 15.89
C LEU A 60 9.08 15.83 16.84
N ASP A 61 9.34 15.81 18.15
CA ASP A 61 8.29 15.62 19.16
C ASP A 61 7.36 16.83 19.23
N LEU A 62 7.89 18.05 19.12
CA LEU A 62 7.12 19.29 19.05
C LEU A 62 6.22 19.33 17.80
N LYS A 63 6.74 18.89 16.64
CA LYS A 63 5.96 18.76 15.40
C LYS A 63 4.81 17.76 15.57
N ARG A 64 5.07 16.62 16.22
CA ARG A 64 4.03 15.61 16.50
C ARG A 64 2.94 16.16 17.42
N ALA A 65 3.33 16.83 18.51
CA ALA A 65 2.39 17.45 19.45
C ALA A 65 1.56 18.58 18.81
N SER A 66 2.20 19.44 18.00
CA SER A 66 1.52 20.50 17.26
C SER A 66 0.46 19.96 16.29
N ALA A 67 0.81 18.89 15.56
CA ALA A 67 -0.13 18.23 14.65
C ALA A 67 -1.31 17.61 15.41
N GLU A 68 -1.08 16.99 16.56
CA GLU A 68 -2.15 16.43 17.40
C GLU A 68 -3.06 17.52 17.98
N GLU A 69 -2.52 18.66 18.41
CA GLU A 69 -3.31 19.74 18.97
C GLU A 69 -4.13 20.48 17.91
N MET A 70 -3.53 20.75 16.74
CA MET A 70 -4.26 21.28 15.58
C MET A 70 -5.40 20.33 15.19
N ARG A 71 -5.11 19.02 15.17
CA ARG A 71 -6.10 17.98 14.91
C ARG A 71 -7.25 18.03 15.92
N LYS A 72 -6.97 18.05 17.23
CA LYS A 72 -7.99 18.15 18.28
C LYS A 72 -8.84 19.43 18.16
N SER A 73 -8.20 20.58 17.93
CA SER A 73 -8.89 21.87 17.78
C SER A 73 -9.81 21.89 16.57
N VAL A 74 -9.38 21.33 15.44
CA VAL A 74 -10.23 21.22 14.23
C VAL A 74 -11.39 20.28 14.52
N TYR A 75 -11.14 19.11 15.12
CA TYR A 75 -12.20 18.16 15.45
C TYR A 75 -13.23 18.71 16.44
N ALA A 76 -12.80 19.40 17.49
CA ALA A 76 -13.70 19.97 18.50
C ALA A 76 -14.67 21.02 17.91
N ASN A 77 -14.25 21.74 16.86
CA ASN A 77 -15.06 22.77 16.21
C ASN A 77 -15.73 22.28 14.92
N TYR A 78 -15.49 21.03 14.49
CA TYR A 78 -15.97 20.52 13.21
C TYR A 78 -17.48 20.35 13.17
N ALA A 79 -18.08 19.82 14.24
CA ALA A 79 -19.53 19.70 14.35
C ALA A 79 -20.23 21.06 14.30
N ALA A 80 -19.63 22.09 14.93
CA ALA A 80 -20.13 23.45 14.85
C ALA A 80 -20.04 23.98 13.42
N PHE A 81 -18.89 23.79 12.74
CA PHE A 81 -18.66 24.21 11.36
C PHE A 81 -19.68 23.60 10.39
N ILE A 82 -19.85 22.27 10.39
CA ILE A 82 -20.79 21.57 9.51
C ILE A 82 -22.23 22.03 9.74
N ARG A 83 -22.64 22.16 11.00
CA ARG A 83 -23.97 22.67 11.35
C ARG A 83 -24.17 24.09 10.82
N THR A 84 -23.23 25.00 11.05
CA THR A 84 -23.33 26.36 10.49
C THR A 84 -23.31 26.38 8.96
N SER A 85 -22.53 25.53 8.30
CA SER A 85 -22.52 25.45 6.83
C SER A 85 -23.86 24.94 6.27
N LYS A 86 -24.52 24.00 6.96
CA LYS A 86 -25.85 23.52 6.59
C LYS A 86 -26.91 24.60 6.81
N GLU A 87 -26.89 25.27 7.96
CA GLU A 87 -27.77 26.42 8.25
C GLU A 87 -27.63 27.54 7.21
N ILE A 88 -26.40 27.82 6.74
CA ILE A 88 -26.14 28.79 5.66
C ILE A 88 -26.77 28.31 4.34
N SER A 89 -26.61 27.02 4.00
CA SER A 89 -27.20 26.46 2.77
C SER A 89 -28.73 26.46 2.80
N ASP A 90 -29.34 26.20 3.95
CA ASP A 90 -30.79 26.26 4.15
C ASP A 90 -31.29 27.70 3.99
N LEU A 91 -30.57 28.68 4.58
CA LEU A 91 -30.83 30.11 4.42
C LEU A 91 -30.71 30.57 2.96
N GLU A 92 -29.74 30.07 2.19
CA GLU A 92 -29.61 30.35 0.76
C GLU A 92 -30.82 29.81 -0.04
N GLY A 93 -31.35 28.66 0.36
CA GLY A 93 -32.58 28.08 -0.17
C GLY A 93 -33.81 28.97 0.10
N GLU A 94 -33.96 29.41 1.35
CA GLU A 94 -35.04 30.34 1.74
C GLU A 94 -34.94 31.69 1.01
N LEU A 95 -33.74 32.25 0.89
CA LEU A 95 -33.51 33.51 0.17
C LEU A 95 -33.85 33.38 -1.32
N SER A 96 -33.54 32.23 -1.91
CA SER A 96 -33.91 31.90 -3.30
C SER A 96 -35.42 31.80 -3.47
N SER A 97 -36.13 31.21 -2.49
CA SER A 97 -37.59 31.15 -2.46
C SER A 97 -38.22 32.55 -2.36
N ILE A 98 -37.72 33.40 -1.46
CA ILE A 98 -38.17 34.80 -1.30
C ILE A 98 -37.93 35.60 -2.59
N ARG A 99 -36.77 35.44 -3.23
CA ARG A 99 -36.48 36.09 -4.52
C ARG A 99 -37.48 35.67 -5.60
N ASN A 100 -37.81 34.38 -5.67
CA ASN A 100 -38.80 33.88 -6.62
C ASN A 100 -40.20 34.41 -6.31
N LEU A 101 -40.58 34.52 -5.04
CA LEU A 101 -41.86 35.11 -4.62
C LEU A 101 -41.94 36.61 -4.95
N LEU A 102 -40.88 37.37 -4.69
CA LEU A 102 -40.80 38.79 -5.06
C LEU A 102 -40.83 38.97 -6.57
N SER A 103 -40.16 38.09 -7.33
CA SER A 103 -40.21 38.11 -8.80
C SER A 103 -41.62 37.82 -9.31
N THR A 104 -42.33 36.83 -8.74
CA THR A 104 -43.71 36.53 -9.15
C THR A 104 -44.67 37.66 -8.77
N GLN A 105 -44.53 38.26 -7.59
CA GLN A 105 -45.30 39.45 -7.22
C GLN A 105 -45.00 40.63 -8.14
N ALA A 106 -43.74 40.88 -8.50
CA ALA A 106 -43.37 41.92 -9.45
C ALA A 106 -44.01 41.68 -10.83
N THR A 107 -44.00 40.43 -11.33
CA THR A 107 -44.68 40.09 -12.59
C THR A 107 -46.20 40.26 -12.52
N LEU A 108 -46.82 39.95 -11.38
CA LEU A 108 -48.26 40.16 -11.18
C LEU A 108 -48.61 41.65 -11.10
N ILE A 109 -47.79 42.45 -10.42
CA ILE A 109 -47.95 43.90 -10.34
C ILE A 109 -47.75 44.53 -11.72
N HIS A 110 -46.76 44.08 -12.50
CA HIS A 110 -46.57 44.51 -13.88
C HIS A 110 -47.75 44.09 -14.76
N GLY A 111 -48.22 42.85 -14.67
CA GLY A 111 -49.41 42.38 -15.41
C GLY A 111 -50.69 43.10 -15.02
N LEU A 112 -50.84 43.51 -13.75
CA LEU A 112 -51.95 44.35 -13.29
C LEU A 112 -51.79 45.79 -13.81
N ALA A 113 -50.58 46.36 -13.76
CA ALA A 113 -50.30 47.71 -14.25
C ALA A 113 -50.46 47.82 -15.79
N GLU A 114 -50.18 46.75 -16.52
CA GLU A 114 -50.41 46.65 -17.98
C GLU A 114 -51.87 46.26 -18.29
N GLY A 115 -52.58 45.63 -17.35
CA GLY A 115 -53.94 45.10 -17.52
C GLY A 115 -55.08 46.03 -17.08
N VAL A 116 -54.82 47.25 -16.59
CA VAL A 116 -55.88 48.22 -16.30
C VAL A 116 -56.36 48.91 -17.57
N HIS A 117 -57.05 48.17 -18.44
CA HIS A 117 -58.12 48.71 -19.25
C HIS A 117 -59.43 48.19 -18.66
N ILE A 118 -59.99 48.98 -17.74
CA ILE A 118 -61.26 48.68 -17.10
C ILE A 118 -62.36 48.87 -18.15
N ASP A 119 -62.97 47.77 -18.57
CA ASP A 119 -64.36 47.80 -18.99
C ASP A 119 -65.09 46.51 -18.59
N SER A 120 -66.15 46.74 -17.81
CA SER A 120 -67.41 46.01 -17.86
C SER A 120 -67.52 44.61 -17.23
N LEU A 121 -67.97 44.65 -15.96
CA LEU A 121 -69.25 44.11 -15.49
C LEU A 121 -69.47 42.57 -15.32
N LYS A 122 -69.74 42.24 -14.05
CA LYS A 122 -70.80 41.34 -13.51
C LYS A 122 -70.73 39.82 -13.72
N GLY A 123 -70.92 39.13 -12.58
CA GLY A 123 -71.79 37.94 -12.49
C GLY A 123 -71.32 36.91 -11.46
N SER A 124 -72.19 36.65 -10.46
CA SER A 124 -72.51 35.36 -9.79
C SER A 124 -71.49 34.21 -9.90
N GLU A 125 -71.19 33.39 -8.88
CA GLU A 125 -71.97 32.95 -7.72
C GLU A 125 -71.14 31.97 -6.86
N SER A 126 -71.57 31.82 -5.61
CA SER A 126 -71.56 30.61 -4.76
C SER A 126 -70.25 29.85 -4.42
N PHE A 127 -69.82 30.08 -3.19
CA PHE A 127 -69.69 29.11 -2.09
C PHE A 127 -69.56 27.60 -2.39
N ALA A 128 -68.62 27.03 -1.63
CA ALA A 128 -68.56 25.67 -1.07
C ALA A 128 -67.78 24.60 -1.86
N SER A 129 -66.51 24.43 -1.51
CA SER A 129 -66.06 23.19 -0.82
C SER A 129 -64.67 23.40 -0.20
N LYS A 130 -64.65 23.89 1.04
CA LYS A 130 -63.52 23.73 1.97
C LYS A 130 -63.97 22.68 2.96
N ASN A 131 -63.39 21.48 2.90
CA ASN A 131 -63.08 20.58 4.02
C ASN A 131 -62.89 19.14 3.52
N ASP A 132 -61.74 18.85 2.91
CA ASP A 132 -61.26 17.47 2.78
C ASP A 132 -59.71 17.38 2.74
N LEU A 133 -59.03 18.36 3.36
CA LEU A 133 -57.56 18.46 3.34
C LEU A 133 -56.93 18.39 4.73
N LEU A 134 -57.57 17.67 5.66
CA LEU A 134 -57.05 17.45 7.01
C LEU A 134 -57.27 16.00 7.44
N ASN A 135 -56.47 15.10 6.87
CA ASN A 135 -56.07 13.84 7.51
C ASN A 135 -54.69 13.42 6.97
N LEU A 136 -53.75 14.37 6.91
CA LEU A 136 -52.35 14.02 6.99
C LEU A 136 -52.11 13.78 8.48
N GLU A 137 -52.31 12.54 8.93
CA GLU A 137 -51.84 12.13 10.25
C GLU A 137 -50.38 12.60 10.35
N ASN A 138 -50.11 13.55 11.25
CA ASN A 138 -48.79 13.73 11.85
C ASN A 138 -48.49 12.45 12.64
N LYS A 139 -48.34 11.33 11.92
CA LYS A 139 -47.89 10.08 12.47
C LYS A 139 -46.41 10.31 12.71
N GLU A 140 -46.06 10.43 13.98
CA GLU A 140 -44.68 10.58 14.40
C GLU A 140 -43.85 9.50 13.68
N PRO A 141 -42.84 9.88 12.88
CA PRO A 141 -42.12 8.93 12.07
C PRO A 141 -41.55 7.86 12.98
N SER A 142 -41.76 6.60 12.60
CA SER A 142 -41.24 5.47 13.36
C SER A 142 -39.73 5.62 13.54
N ASP A 143 -39.17 5.08 14.62
CA ASP A 143 -37.74 5.17 14.88
C ASP A 143 -36.89 4.65 13.72
N LEU A 144 -37.44 3.71 12.94
CA LEU A 144 -36.85 3.17 11.72
C LEU A 144 -36.85 4.18 10.55
N GLU A 145 -37.91 4.97 10.38
CA GLU A 145 -37.96 6.05 9.38
C GLU A 145 -36.99 7.17 9.74
N LYS A 146 -36.89 7.53 11.02
CA LYS A 146 -35.88 8.49 11.50
C LYS A 146 -34.46 8.00 11.24
N TRP A 147 -34.19 6.74 11.60
CA TRP A 147 -32.89 6.11 11.37
C TRP A 147 -32.53 6.07 9.87
N SER A 148 -33.48 5.74 8.99
CA SER A 148 -33.26 5.73 7.53
C SER A 148 -32.83 7.09 6.97
N VAL A 149 -33.33 8.19 7.55
CA VAL A 149 -32.96 9.56 7.17
C VAL A 149 -31.61 9.97 7.76
N GLU A 150 -31.27 9.54 8.98
CA GLU A 150 -30.03 9.90 9.67
C GLU A 150 -28.82 9.05 9.25
N PHE A 151 -29.05 7.81 8.82
CA PHE A 151 -28.03 6.84 8.45
C PHE A 151 -26.99 7.36 7.43
N PRO A 152 -27.39 8.04 6.33
CA PRO A 152 -26.43 8.54 5.35
C PRO A 152 -25.51 9.62 5.93
N ASP A 153 -26.05 10.50 6.77
CA ASP A 153 -25.29 11.57 7.44
C ASP A 153 -24.31 10.97 8.46
N LEU A 154 -24.75 9.99 9.25
CA LEU A 154 -23.91 9.25 10.17
C LEU A 154 -22.72 8.61 9.44
N LEU A 155 -22.96 7.94 8.32
CA LEU A 155 -21.89 7.29 7.59
C LEU A 155 -20.91 8.32 6.98
N ASP A 156 -21.39 9.41 6.43
CA ASP A 156 -20.53 10.47 5.89
C ASP A 156 -19.62 11.06 7.00
N VAL A 157 -20.13 11.19 8.24
CA VAL A 157 -19.31 11.55 9.41
C VAL A 157 -18.27 10.48 9.72
N LEU A 158 -18.65 9.20 9.79
CA LEU A 158 -17.71 8.12 10.09
C LEU A 158 -16.60 7.98 9.04
N LEU A 159 -16.94 8.20 7.75
CA LEU A 159 -15.98 8.22 6.65
C LEU A 159 -15.02 9.40 6.77
N ALA A 160 -15.53 10.60 7.06
CA ALA A 160 -14.70 11.77 7.29
C ALA A 160 -13.75 11.61 8.48
N GLU A 161 -14.19 10.93 9.55
CA GLU A 161 -13.39 10.60 10.72
C GLU A 161 -12.44 9.42 10.51
N ARG A 162 -12.47 8.76 9.33
CA ARG A 162 -11.75 7.52 9.01
C ARG A 162 -12.01 6.39 10.01
N ARG A 163 -13.18 6.35 10.62
CA ARG A 163 -13.61 5.31 11.56
C ARG A 163 -14.16 4.12 10.78
N ILE A 164 -13.29 3.44 10.04
CA ILE A 164 -13.67 2.42 9.07
C ILE A 164 -14.44 1.26 9.72
N ASP A 165 -13.99 0.76 10.88
CA ASP A 165 -14.68 -0.37 11.54
C ASP A 165 -16.11 -0.01 11.98
N GLU A 166 -16.33 1.23 12.39
CA GLU A 166 -17.65 1.72 12.78
C GLU A 166 -18.52 2.00 11.55
N ALA A 167 -17.94 2.50 10.46
CA ALA A 167 -18.62 2.64 9.18
C ALA A 167 -19.08 1.27 8.63
N LEU A 168 -18.25 0.23 8.78
CA LEU A 168 -18.62 -1.15 8.43
C LEU A 168 -19.77 -1.65 9.30
N THR A 169 -19.70 -1.42 10.61
CA THR A 169 -20.75 -1.84 11.55
C THR A 169 -22.08 -1.15 11.24
N ALA A 170 -22.06 0.16 10.98
CA ALA A 170 -23.25 0.91 10.59
C ALA A 170 -23.85 0.42 9.26
N LEU A 171 -23.01 0.05 8.28
CA LEU A 171 -23.45 -0.54 7.02
C LEU A 171 -24.12 -1.91 7.22
N ASP A 172 -23.54 -2.76 8.08
CA ASP A 172 -24.10 -4.08 8.41
C ASP A 172 -25.44 -3.95 9.13
N GLU A 173 -25.55 -3.01 10.08
CA GLU A 173 -26.80 -2.66 10.76
C GLU A 173 -27.86 -2.19 9.76
N GLY A 174 -27.48 -1.32 8.81
CA GLY A 174 -28.39 -0.85 7.77
C GLY A 174 -28.91 -1.93 6.85
N GLU A 175 -28.05 -2.87 6.44
CA GLU A 175 -28.48 -4.03 5.65
C GLU A 175 -29.43 -4.93 6.43
N HIS A 176 -29.15 -5.16 7.72
CA HIS A 176 -30.03 -5.94 8.58
C HIS A 176 -31.41 -5.29 8.71
N LEU A 177 -31.45 -3.98 8.98
CA LEU A 177 -32.69 -3.22 9.11
C LEU A 177 -33.50 -3.20 7.80
N ALA A 178 -32.84 -3.04 6.65
CA ALA A 178 -33.50 -3.10 5.34
C ALA A 178 -34.11 -4.50 5.09
N ALA A 179 -33.38 -5.57 5.42
CA ALA A 179 -33.88 -6.95 5.29
C ALA A 179 -35.06 -7.24 6.23
N GLU A 180 -34.98 -6.79 7.49
CA GLU A 180 -36.05 -6.94 8.47
C GLU A 180 -37.31 -6.18 8.05
N ALA A 181 -37.16 -4.93 7.58
CA ALA A 181 -38.27 -4.12 7.10
C ALA A 181 -38.96 -4.74 5.88
N LYS A 182 -38.19 -5.38 5.00
CA LYS A 182 -38.71 -6.13 3.86
C LYS A 182 -39.58 -7.32 4.28
N GLN A 183 -39.18 -8.01 5.34
CA GLN A 183 -39.88 -9.19 5.86
C GLN A 183 -41.14 -8.81 6.66
N THR A 184 -41.03 -7.78 7.48
CA THR A 184 -42.10 -7.32 8.39
C THR A 184 -43.07 -6.33 7.74
N LYS A 185 -42.74 -5.81 6.54
CA LYS A 185 -43.51 -4.78 5.81
C LYS A 185 -43.77 -3.53 6.65
N THR A 186 -42.77 -3.15 7.45
CA THR A 186 -42.84 -2.00 8.37
C THR A 186 -42.54 -0.66 7.70
N LEU A 187 -41.79 -0.67 6.59
CA LEU A 187 -41.51 0.50 5.76
C LEU A 187 -42.38 0.52 4.50
N ASP A 188 -42.72 1.73 4.06
CA ASP A 188 -43.29 1.94 2.74
C ASP A 188 -42.34 1.42 1.64
N PRO A 189 -42.83 0.76 0.58
CA PRO A 189 -41.98 0.22 -0.48
C PRO A 189 -41.05 1.23 -1.14
N ALA A 190 -41.46 2.50 -1.28
CA ALA A 190 -40.60 3.52 -1.88
C ALA A 190 -39.45 3.90 -0.94
N MET A 191 -39.72 4.02 0.36
CA MET A 191 -38.70 4.28 1.38
C MET A 191 -37.70 3.12 1.51
N LEU A 192 -38.18 1.88 1.40
CA LEU A 192 -37.33 0.69 1.45
C LEU A 192 -36.37 0.63 0.25
N ILE A 193 -36.86 0.90 -0.96
CA ILE A 193 -36.01 0.98 -2.16
C ILE A 193 -34.99 2.12 -2.04
N SER A 194 -35.41 3.28 -1.51
CA SER A 194 -34.52 4.41 -1.27
C SER A 194 -33.39 4.05 -0.29
N LEU A 195 -33.71 3.35 0.80
CA LEU A 195 -32.74 2.89 1.78
C LEU A 195 -31.78 1.85 1.18
N GLU A 196 -32.29 0.83 0.49
CA GLU A 196 -31.46 -0.18 -0.20
C GLU A 196 -30.48 0.48 -1.19
N ASN A 197 -30.95 1.42 -2.01
CA ASN A 197 -30.10 2.17 -2.95
C ASN A 197 -29.05 3.01 -2.22
N THR A 198 -29.42 3.64 -1.12
CA THR A 198 -28.49 4.46 -0.33
C THR A 198 -27.40 3.60 0.29
N ILE A 199 -27.74 2.43 0.86
CA ILE A 199 -26.76 1.48 1.40
C ILE A 199 -25.79 1.03 0.31
N ILE A 200 -26.28 0.71 -0.89
CA ILE A 200 -25.44 0.29 -2.02
C ILE A 200 -24.47 1.41 -2.44
N ASP A 201 -24.99 2.64 -2.65
CA ASP A 201 -24.17 3.81 -3.03
C ASP A 201 -23.08 4.09 -1.99
N ARG A 202 -23.45 4.05 -0.71
CA ARG A 202 -22.54 4.29 0.40
C ARG A 202 -21.49 3.20 0.58
N ARG A 203 -21.87 1.92 0.42
CA ARG A 203 -20.94 0.78 0.40
C ARG A 203 -19.90 0.95 -0.70
N GLN A 204 -20.34 1.34 -1.90
CA GLN A 204 -19.46 1.59 -3.04
C GLN A 204 -18.50 2.76 -2.78
N LYS A 205 -19.00 3.89 -2.26
CA LYS A 205 -18.16 5.04 -1.89
C LYS A 205 -17.07 4.69 -0.88
N LEU A 206 -17.42 3.94 0.17
CA LEU A 206 -16.44 3.47 1.15
C LEU A 206 -15.40 2.52 0.50
N ALA A 207 -15.85 1.60 -0.35
CA ALA A 207 -14.94 0.72 -1.08
C ALA A 207 -13.97 1.52 -1.98
N ASP A 208 -14.45 2.53 -2.69
CA ASP A 208 -13.60 3.38 -3.53
C ASP A 208 -12.57 4.18 -2.73
N GLN A 209 -12.95 4.74 -1.58
CA GLN A 209 -12.03 5.44 -0.68
C GLN A 209 -10.95 4.49 -0.11
N LEU A 210 -11.32 3.28 0.29
CA LEU A 210 -10.37 2.28 0.77
C LEU A 210 -9.41 1.82 -0.34
N ALA A 211 -9.93 1.65 -1.55
CA ALA A 211 -9.13 1.30 -2.71
C ALA A 211 -8.12 2.40 -3.08
N GLU A 212 -8.56 3.67 -3.05
CA GLU A 212 -7.68 4.82 -3.26
C GLU A 212 -6.59 4.89 -2.18
N ALA A 213 -6.96 4.69 -0.91
CA ALA A 213 -6.02 4.67 0.20
C ALA A 213 -4.97 3.54 0.05
N ALA A 214 -5.38 2.35 -0.38
CA ALA A 214 -4.49 1.22 -0.62
C ALA A 214 -3.50 1.46 -1.79
N CYS A 215 -3.86 2.30 -2.75
CA CYS A 215 -2.99 2.67 -3.88
C CYS A 215 -1.93 3.73 -3.52
N GLN A 216 -2.04 4.40 -2.37
CA GLN A 216 -1.11 5.47 -2.03
C GLN A 216 0.29 4.91 -1.68
N PRO A 217 1.39 5.47 -2.23
CA PRO A 217 2.76 5.00 -1.96
C PRO A 217 3.20 5.05 -0.49
N SER A 218 2.53 5.87 0.32
CA SER A 218 2.74 6.00 1.76
C SER A 218 2.06 4.91 2.58
N THR A 219 0.96 4.34 2.07
CA THR A 219 0.17 3.32 2.77
C THR A 219 0.92 2.00 2.78
N ARG A 220 1.29 1.52 3.98
CA ARG A 220 2.18 0.36 4.13
C ARG A 220 1.80 -0.52 5.30
N GLY A 221 2.19 -1.78 5.22
CA GLY A 221 2.15 -2.72 6.33
C GLY A 221 0.76 -2.83 6.94
N ALA A 222 0.62 -2.40 8.21
CA ALA A 222 -0.65 -2.50 8.95
C ALA A 222 -1.78 -1.70 8.30
N GLU A 223 -1.51 -0.49 7.79
CA GLU A 223 -2.53 0.36 7.17
C GLU A 223 -3.07 -0.27 5.87
N LEU A 224 -2.17 -0.79 5.03
CA LEU A 224 -2.54 -1.52 3.83
C LEU A 224 -3.39 -2.75 4.19
N ARG A 225 -2.94 -3.56 5.16
CA ARG A 225 -3.69 -4.74 5.61
C ARG A 225 -5.08 -4.38 6.14
N ALA A 226 -5.21 -3.29 6.89
CA ALA A 226 -6.50 -2.81 7.40
C ALA A 226 -7.44 -2.42 6.25
N ALA A 227 -6.96 -1.63 5.28
CA ALA A 227 -7.76 -1.23 4.12
C ALA A 227 -8.22 -2.42 3.26
N ILE A 228 -7.31 -3.37 2.97
CA ILE A 228 -7.64 -4.58 2.21
C ILE A 228 -8.61 -5.49 2.99
N SER A 229 -8.45 -5.60 4.32
CA SER A 229 -9.38 -6.38 5.15
C SER A 229 -10.77 -5.75 5.18
N ALA A 230 -10.85 -4.42 5.25
CA ALA A 230 -12.12 -3.69 5.19
C ALA A 230 -12.81 -3.86 3.83
N LEU A 231 -12.07 -3.76 2.72
CA LEU A 231 -12.60 -4.05 1.38
C LEU A 231 -13.15 -5.47 1.25
N LYS A 232 -12.43 -6.45 1.81
CA LYS A 232 -12.91 -7.83 1.86
C LYS A 232 -14.23 -7.95 2.64
N LYS A 233 -14.33 -7.29 3.80
CA LYS A 233 -15.55 -7.28 4.64
C LYS A 233 -16.75 -6.65 3.90
N LEU A 234 -16.52 -5.64 3.06
CA LEU A 234 -17.54 -5.03 2.19
C LEU A 234 -18.05 -5.95 1.07
N GLY A 235 -17.44 -7.13 0.90
CA GLY A 235 -17.77 -8.07 -0.17
C GLY A 235 -16.95 -7.87 -1.45
N ASP A 236 -16.05 -6.88 -1.51
CA ASP A 236 -15.20 -6.61 -2.68
C ASP A 236 -13.84 -7.33 -2.60
N GLY A 237 -13.91 -8.64 -2.36
CA GLY A 237 -12.73 -9.51 -2.20
C GLY A 237 -11.79 -9.54 -3.42
N PRO A 238 -12.29 -9.68 -4.67
CA PRO A 238 -11.43 -9.71 -5.87
C PRO A 238 -10.64 -8.42 -6.08
N ARG A 239 -11.27 -7.25 -5.90
CA ARG A 239 -10.57 -5.97 -5.99
C ARG A 239 -9.58 -5.81 -4.84
N ALA A 240 -9.96 -6.19 -3.62
CA ALA A 240 -9.07 -6.16 -2.46
C ALA A 240 -7.80 -6.98 -2.69
N HIS A 241 -7.94 -8.21 -3.19
CA HIS A 241 -6.81 -9.09 -3.48
C HIS A 241 -5.91 -8.52 -4.58
N SER A 242 -6.52 -8.03 -5.67
CA SER A 242 -5.78 -7.38 -6.76
C SER A 242 -4.99 -6.15 -6.30
N LEU A 243 -5.58 -5.31 -5.44
CA LEU A 243 -4.93 -4.13 -4.88
C LEU A 243 -3.77 -4.50 -3.95
N LEU A 244 -3.93 -5.52 -3.13
CA LEU A 244 -2.84 -6.03 -2.27
C LEU A 244 -1.62 -6.42 -3.10
N LEU A 245 -1.82 -7.24 -4.13
CA LEU A 245 -0.74 -7.69 -5.02
C LEU A 245 -0.09 -6.52 -5.77
N ASN A 246 -0.90 -5.57 -6.26
CA ASN A 246 -0.42 -4.37 -6.95
C ASN A 246 0.39 -3.45 -6.02
N ALA A 247 -0.02 -3.27 -4.77
CA ALA A 247 0.72 -2.46 -3.80
C ALA A 247 2.12 -3.05 -3.52
N HIS A 248 2.21 -4.37 -3.34
CA HIS A 248 3.51 -5.03 -3.20
C HIS A 248 4.36 -4.91 -4.46
N TYR A 249 3.74 -5.06 -5.64
CA TYR A 249 4.40 -4.90 -6.93
C TYR A 249 5.01 -3.51 -7.12
N GLN A 250 4.20 -2.46 -6.98
CA GLN A 250 4.64 -1.07 -7.12
C GLN A 250 5.80 -0.74 -6.18
N ARG A 251 5.75 -1.26 -4.94
CA ARG A 251 6.78 -1.01 -3.93
C ARG A 251 8.15 -1.56 -4.32
N TYR A 252 8.22 -2.80 -4.77
CA TYR A 252 9.51 -3.36 -5.17
C TYR A 252 9.94 -2.82 -6.55
N GLN A 253 9.01 -2.49 -7.45
CA GLN A 253 9.35 -1.81 -8.69
C GLN A 253 10.05 -0.48 -8.45
N TYR A 254 9.54 0.34 -7.53
CA TYR A 254 10.20 1.58 -7.14
C TYR A 254 11.61 1.33 -6.59
N SER A 255 11.76 0.33 -5.71
CA SER A 255 13.06 -0.07 -5.16
C SER A 255 14.02 -0.56 -6.25
N MET A 256 13.50 -1.24 -7.27
CA MET A 256 14.27 -1.77 -8.39
C MET A 256 14.88 -0.67 -9.27
N GLN A 257 14.28 0.54 -9.32
CA GLN A 257 14.85 1.68 -10.05
C GLN A 257 16.22 2.09 -9.52
N SER A 258 16.51 1.81 -8.24
CA SER A 258 17.81 2.07 -7.63
C SER A 258 18.87 0.99 -7.95
N LEU A 259 18.45 -0.19 -8.40
CA LEU A 259 19.34 -1.30 -8.72
C LEU A 259 19.92 -1.14 -10.13
N ARG A 260 21.18 -0.69 -10.21
CA ARG A 260 21.92 -0.65 -11.47
C ARG A 260 22.72 -1.94 -11.70
N PRO A 261 22.61 -2.57 -12.89
CA PRO A 261 23.56 -3.60 -13.29
C PRO A 261 24.97 -3.03 -13.30
N SER A 262 25.85 -3.57 -12.45
CA SER A 262 27.25 -3.18 -12.42
C SER A 262 28.03 -3.99 -13.45
N SER A 263 28.80 -3.32 -14.31
CA SER A 263 29.62 -3.97 -15.35
C SER A 263 30.85 -4.70 -14.82
N THR A 264 31.19 -4.52 -13.53
CA THR A 264 32.45 -5.00 -12.92
C THR A 264 32.32 -6.37 -12.24
N SER A 265 31.10 -6.82 -11.93
CA SER A 265 30.85 -8.12 -11.31
C SER A 265 30.25 -9.08 -12.34
N TYR A 266 30.61 -10.37 -12.30
CA TYR A 266 30.07 -11.43 -13.17
C TYR A 266 28.56 -11.73 -12.96
N GLY A 267 27.74 -10.72 -12.68
CA GLY A 267 26.29 -10.80 -12.54
C GLY A 267 25.80 -11.29 -11.17
N GLY A 268 26.64 -11.91 -10.35
CA GLY A 268 26.26 -12.49 -9.05
C GLY A 268 25.67 -11.49 -8.07
N ALA A 269 26.33 -10.34 -7.83
CA ALA A 269 25.85 -9.31 -6.90
C ALA A 269 24.52 -8.68 -7.34
N TYR A 270 24.37 -8.40 -8.64
CA TYR A 270 23.12 -7.92 -9.21
C TYR A 270 21.99 -8.96 -9.03
N THR A 271 22.29 -10.22 -9.33
CA THR A 271 21.33 -11.32 -9.17
C THR A 271 20.90 -11.48 -7.72
N ALA A 272 21.82 -11.41 -6.76
CA ALA A 272 21.51 -11.48 -5.34
C ALA A 272 20.61 -10.32 -4.88
N ALA A 273 20.97 -9.08 -5.22
CA ALA A 273 20.19 -7.91 -4.82
C ALA A 273 18.77 -7.93 -5.43
N LEU A 274 18.66 -8.27 -6.72
CA LEU A 274 17.37 -8.37 -7.40
C LEU A 274 16.54 -9.54 -6.87
N SER A 275 17.17 -10.69 -6.62
CA SER A 275 16.51 -11.89 -6.08
C SER A 275 15.96 -11.63 -4.69
N GLN A 276 16.76 -11.02 -3.80
CA GLN A 276 16.30 -10.60 -2.48
C GLN A 276 15.10 -9.65 -2.56
N LEU A 277 15.16 -8.65 -3.45
CA LEU A 277 14.08 -7.67 -3.60
C LEU A 277 12.77 -8.33 -4.08
N VAL A 278 12.83 -9.12 -5.16
CA VAL A 278 11.64 -9.74 -5.75
C VAL A 278 11.05 -10.81 -4.84
N PHE A 279 11.86 -11.76 -4.36
CA PHE A 279 11.34 -12.89 -3.58
C PHE A 279 10.93 -12.48 -2.17
N SER A 280 11.52 -11.45 -1.58
CA SER A 280 10.99 -10.89 -0.32
C SER A 280 9.64 -10.18 -0.54
N ALA A 281 9.45 -9.48 -1.65
CA ALA A 281 8.16 -8.89 -1.97
C ALA A 281 7.08 -9.95 -2.22
N ILE A 282 7.42 -11.03 -2.93
CA ILE A 282 6.53 -12.20 -3.12
C ILE A 282 6.20 -12.84 -1.78
N ALA A 283 7.20 -13.04 -0.90
CA ALA A 283 6.98 -13.60 0.43
C ALA A 283 5.99 -12.76 1.25
N GLN A 284 6.15 -11.43 1.25
CA GLN A 284 5.28 -10.52 1.98
C GLN A 284 3.86 -10.51 1.41
N ALA A 285 3.72 -10.46 0.08
CA ALA A 285 2.42 -10.54 -0.58
C ALA A 285 1.69 -11.86 -0.26
N ALA A 286 2.42 -12.98 -0.26
CA ALA A 286 1.86 -14.28 0.10
C ALA A 286 1.45 -14.33 1.58
N CYS A 287 2.26 -13.80 2.48
CA CYS A 287 1.91 -13.73 3.91
C CYS A 287 0.67 -12.86 4.16
N ASP A 288 0.61 -11.66 3.57
CA ASP A 288 -0.52 -10.75 3.75
C ASP A 288 -1.79 -11.32 3.09
N SER A 289 -1.66 -11.95 1.91
CA SER A 289 -2.78 -12.60 1.24
C SER A 289 -3.33 -13.77 2.06
N LEU A 290 -2.47 -14.65 2.58
CA LEU A 290 -2.89 -15.75 3.45
C LEU A 290 -3.54 -15.25 4.75
N ALA A 291 -3.05 -14.15 5.33
CA ALA A 291 -3.60 -13.60 6.55
C ALA A 291 -5.02 -13.03 6.36
N ILE A 292 -5.33 -12.45 5.20
CA ILE A 292 -6.60 -11.77 4.94
C ILE A 292 -7.60 -12.70 4.23
N PHE A 293 -7.15 -13.45 3.23
CA PHE A 293 -7.99 -14.24 2.33
C PHE A 293 -7.98 -15.75 2.67
N GLY A 294 -6.95 -16.22 3.37
CA GLY A 294 -6.93 -17.57 3.94
C GLY A 294 -7.21 -18.70 2.94
N LYS A 295 -8.20 -19.55 3.26
CA LYS A 295 -8.51 -20.83 2.59
C LYS A 295 -9.22 -20.70 1.24
N GLU A 296 -9.46 -19.49 0.78
CA GLU A 296 -10.17 -19.23 -0.47
C GLU A 296 -9.27 -19.60 -1.67
N THR A 297 -9.64 -20.67 -2.37
CA THR A 297 -8.82 -21.27 -3.43
C THR A 297 -8.65 -20.36 -4.64
N ALA A 298 -9.62 -19.49 -4.92
CA ALA A 298 -9.57 -18.51 -6.00
C ALA A 298 -8.39 -17.53 -5.81
N TYR A 299 -8.30 -16.89 -4.63
CA TYR A 299 -7.22 -15.93 -4.33
C TYR A 299 -5.85 -16.62 -4.23
N THR A 300 -5.81 -17.85 -3.74
CA THR A 300 -4.57 -18.65 -3.75
C THR A 300 -4.06 -18.86 -5.18
N SER A 301 -4.96 -19.19 -6.12
CA SER A 301 -4.59 -19.40 -7.53
C SER A 301 -4.10 -18.11 -8.18
N GLU A 302 -4.77 -16.98 -7.91
CA GLU A 302 -4.35 -15.66 -8.40
C GLU A 302 -2.97 -15.26 -7.84
N LEU A 303 -2.71 -15.51 -6.55
CA LEU A 303 -1.41 -15.27 -5.91
C LEU A 303 -0.30 -16.08 -6.59
N VAL A 304 -0.55 -17.37 -6.86
CA VAL A 304 0.43 -18.24 -7.56
C VAL A 304 0.70 -17.73 -8.97
N MET A 305 -0.35 -17.32 -9.71
CA MET A 305 -0.20 -16.75 -11.05
C MET A 305 0.59 -15.43 -11.02
N TRP A 306 0.31 -14.56 -10.06
CA TRP A 306 1.05 -13.31 -9.88
C TRP A 306 2.51 -13.57 -9.52
N ALA A 307 2.80 -14.45 -8.56
CA ALA A 307 4.16 -14.80 -8.15
C ALA A 307 4.97 -15.43 -9.30
N THR A 308 4.31 -16.27 -10.11
CA THR A 308 4.91 -16.85 -11.31
C THR A 308 5.30 -15.75 -12.31
N ARG A 309 4.40 -14.81 -12.61
CA ARG A 309 4.70 -13.67 -13.51
C ARG A 309 5.86 -12.81 -12.99
N GLN A 310 5.92 -12.54 -11.68
CA GLN A 310 7.04 -11.78 -11.11
C GLN A 310 8.36 -12.55 -11.19
N THR A 311 8.32 -13.87 -10.99
CA THR A 311 9.48 -14.77 -11.14
C THR A 311 9.97 -14.82 -12.59
N GLU A 312 9.06 -14.85 -13.55
CA GLU A 312 9.38 -14.78 -14.98
C GLU A 312 10.03 -13.44 -15.35
N ALA A 313 9.47 -12.32 -14.88
CA ALA A 313 10.04 -11.00 -15.12
C ALA A 313 11.45 -10.87 -14.50
N PHE A 314 11.63 -11.35 -13.28
CA PHE A 314 12.92 -11.48 -12.63
C PHE A 314 13.92 -12.29 -13.48
N ALA A 315 13.53 -13.46 -13.95
CA ALA A 315 14.39 -14.32 -14.74
C ALA A 315 14.82 -13.65 -16.06
N HIS A 316 13.93 -12.89 -16.71
CA HIS A 316 14.29 -12.12 -17.91
C HIS A 316 15.35 -11.05 -17.62
N LEU A 317 15.24 -10.34 -16.49
CA LEU A 317 16.25 -9.35 -16.09
C LEU A 317 17.60 -9.99 -15.78
N VAL A 318 17.62 -11.09 -15.02
CA VAL A 318 18.86 -11.83 -14.73
C VAL A 318 19.49 -12.40 -16.01
N LYS A 319 18.68 -12.95 -16.92
CA LYS A 319 19.18 -13.40 -18.22
C LYS A 319 19.87 -12.28 -18.98
N ARG A 320 19.21 -11.13 -19.08
CA ARG A 320 19.71 -9.98 -19.85
C ARG A 320 20.97 -9.37 -19.24
N HIS A 321 20.99 -9.20 -17.92
CA HIS A 321 21.99 -8.36 -17.25
C HIS A 321 23.08 -9.13 -16.52
N ALA A 322 22.90 -10.43 -16.27
CA ALA A 322 23.89 -11.29 -15.60
C ALA A 322 24.35 -12.45 -16.49
N LEU A 323 23.41 -13.21 -17.08
CA LEU A 323 23.75 -14.48 -17.73
C LEU A 323 24.18 -14.37 -19.18
N ALA A 324 23.61 -13.47 -19.98
CA ALA A 324 23.84 -13.45 -21.44
C ALA A 324 25.32 -13.31 -21.80
N SER A 325 26.01 -12.34 -21.19
CA SER A 325 27.45 -12.12 -21.44
C SER A 325 28.31 -13.23 -20.87
N SER A 326 28.03 -13.68 -19.63
CA SER A 326 28.81 -14.76 -19.00
C SER A 326 28.65 -16.08 -19.74
N ALA A 327 27.44 -16.41 -20.20
CA ALA A 327 27.17 -17.64 -20.93
C ALA A 327 27.86 -17.66 -22.29
N ALA A 328 27.78 -16.56 -23.06
CA ALA A 328 28.46 -16.44 -24.34
C ALA A 328 29.99 -16.56 -24.22
N ALA A 329 30.57 -16.06 -23.12
CA ALA A 329 32.01 -16.16 -22.85
C ALA A 329 32.46 -17.51 -22.26
N GLY A 330 31.56 -18.49 -22.07
CA GLY A 330 31.88 -19.76 -21.40
C GLY A 330 32.12 -19.62 -19.89
N GLY A 331 31.57 -18.59 -19.26
CA GLY A 331 31.60 -18.32 -17.82
C GLY A 331 30.64 -19.20 -17.03
N LEU A 332 30.84 -20.53 -17.07
CA LEU A 332 29.96 -21.52 -16.43
C LEU A 332 29.80 -21.28 -14.92
N ARG A 333 30.88 -20.95 -14.21
CA ARG A 333 30.85 -20.69 -12.76
C ARG A 333 29.92 -19.52 -12.41
N ALA A 334 30.06 -18.40 -13.12
CA ALA A 334 29.23 -17.22 -12.93
C ALA A 334 27.76 -17.50 -13.22
N ALA A 335 27.49 -18.23 -14.31
CA ALA A 335 26.13 -18.63 -14.66
C ALA A 335 25.50 -19.52 -13.57
N ALA A 336 26.24 -20.53 -13.10
CA ALA A 336 25.79 -21.44 -12.05
C ALA A 336 25.55 -20.71 -10.71
N GLU A 337 26.43 -19.78 -10.32
CA GLU A 337 26.28 -18.98 -9.12
C GLU A 337 25.00 -18.12 -9.16
N CYS A 338 24.73 -17.44 -10.28
CA CYS A 338 23.51 -16.66 -10.45
C CYS A 338 22.24 -17.53 -10.33
N VAL A 339 22.25 -18.71 -10.95
CA VAL A 339 21.14 -19.66 -10.85
C VAL A 339 20.97 -20.18 -9.42
N GLN A 340 22.06 -20.53 -8.74
CA GLN A 340 22.03 -21.02 -7.36
C GLN A 340 21.48 -19.97 -6.40
N ILE A 341 21.88 -18.71 -6.54
CA ILE A 341 21.35 -17.59 -5.74
C ILE A 341 19.83 -17.47 -5.92
N ALA A 342 19.35 -17.54 -7.16
CA ALA A 342 17.94 -17.41 -7.47
C ALA A 342 17.12 -18.60 -6.92
N LEU A 343 17.60 -19.82 -7.13
CA LEU A 343 16.97 -21.04 -6.60
C LEU A 343 16.97 -21.07 -5.06
N GLY A 344 18.02 -20.56 -4.42
CA GLY A 344 18.11 -20.44 -2.97
C GLY A 344 17.02 -19.55 -2.36
N HIS A 345 16.60 -18.49 -3.05
CA HIS A 345 15.47 -17.68 -2.59
C HIS A 345 14.12 -18.34 -2.87
N CYS A 346 13.97 -19.05 -3.99
CA CYS A 346 12.75 -19.81 -4.28
C CYS A 346 12.54 -20.98 -3.32
N SER A 347 13.59 -21.66 -2.88
CA SER A 347 13.46 -22.78 -1.93
C SER A 347 12.92 -22.34 -0.57
N LEU A 348 13.23 -21.10 -0.14
CA LEU A 348 12.64 -20.49 1.06
C LEU A 348 11.12 -20.26 0.92
N LEU A 349 10.65 -19.98 -0.29
CA LEU A 349 9.23 -19.83 -0.59
C LEU A 349 8.52 -21.18 -0.74
N GLU A 350 9.22 -22.20 -1.25
CA GLU A 350 8.73 -23.58 -1.33
C GLU A 350 8.40 -24.16 0.05
N ALA A 351 9.25 -23.88 1.05
CA ALA A 351 8.98 -24.24 2.44
C ALA A 351 7.69 -23.62 2.99
N ARG A 352 7.13 -22.59 2.33
CA ARG A 352 5.88 -21.91 2.67
C ARG A 352 4.73 -22.23 1.70
N GLY A 353 4.91 -23.25 0.84
CA GLY A 353 3.86 -23.72 -0.08
C GLY A 353 3.82 -23.00 -1.43
N LEU A 354 4.84 -22.20 -1.79
CA LEU A 354 4.89 -21.50 -3.08
C LEU A 354 6.07 -21.99 -3.93
N ALA A 355 5.80 -22.97 -4.80
CA ALA A 355 6.82 -23.60 -5.63
C ALA A 355 7.16 -22.82 -6.90
N LEU A 356 8.35 -22.21 -6.92
CA LEU A 356 8.81 -21.35 -8.01
C LEU A 356 10.12 -21.83 -8.66
N CYS A 357 10.85 -22.79 -8.04
CA CYS A 357 12.07 -23.33 -8.64
C CYS A 357 11.86 -23.91 -10.05
N PRO A 358 10.76 -24.65 -10.35
CA PRO A 358 10.54 -25.19 -11.70
C PRO A 358 10.48 -24.12 -12.80
N VAL A 359 9.93 -22.93 -12.47
CA VAL A 359 9.85 -21.79 -13.38
C VAL A 359 11.26 -21.29 -13.71
N LEU A 360 12.09 -21.08 -12.68
CA LEU A 360 13.47 -20.63 -12.88
C LEU A 360 14.33 -21.64 -13.62
N ILE A 361 14.22 -22.94 -13.29
CA ILE A 361 14.98 -24.01 -13.96
C ILE A 361 14.64 -24.03 -15.45
N LYS A 362 13.34 -23.98 -15.80
CA LYS A 362 12.90 -23.93 -17.20
C LYS A 362 13.47 -22.72 -17.93
N LEU A 363 13.49 -21.56 -17.28
CA LEU A 363 13.96 -20.34 -17.90
C LEU A 363 15.48 -20.29 -18.01
N PHE A 364 16.25 -20.62 -16.97
CA PHE A 364 17.71 -20.47 -16.97
C PHE A 364 18.46 -21.61 -17.68
N ARG A 365 17.84 -22.79 -17.85
CA ARG A 365 18.45 -23.95 -18.51
C ARG A 365 19.19 -23.61 -19.82
N PRO A 366 18.60 -22.91 -20.81
CA PRO A 366 19.30 -22.60 -22.06
C PRO A 366 20.57 -21.76 -21.85
N SER A 367 20.57 -20.84 -20.89
CA SER A 367 21.75 -20.01 -20.59
C SER A 367 22.86 -20.83 -19.92
N VAL A 368 22.51 -21.80 -19.09
CA VAL A 368 23.49 -22.71 -18.46
C VAL A 368 24.06 -23.69 -19.48
N GLU A 369 23.23 -24.26 -20.34
CA GLU A 369 23.64 -25.13 -21.46
C GLU A 369 24.59 -24.38 -22.40
N GLN A 370 24.24 -23.16 -22.81
CA GLN A 370 25.12 -22.30 -23.60
C GLN A 370 26.46 -22.03 -22.89
N ALA A 371 26.44 -21.72 -21.59
CA ALA A 371 27.65 -21.47 -20.82
C ALA A 371 28.54 -22.72 -20.74
N LEU A 372 27.93 -23.90 -20.61
CA LEU A 372 28.63 -25.18 -20.58
C LEU A 372 29.27 -25.49 -21.94
N ASP A 373 28.54 -25.35 -23.03
CA ASP A 373 29.03 -25.63 -24.38
C ASP A 373 30.17 -24.69 -24.77
N ALA A 374 30.00 -23.39 -24.55
CA ALA A 374 31.05 -22.39 -24.80
C ALA A 374 32.29 -22.65 -23.92
N ASN A 375 32.09 -23.07 -22.67
CA ASN A 375 33.17 -23.43 -21.77
C ASN A 375 33.93 -24.69 -22.25
N LEU A 376 33.21 -25.72 -22.69
CA LEU A 376 33.82 -26.95 -23.22
C LEU A 376 34.63 -26.67 -24.48
N LYS A 377 34.07 -25.92 -25.43
CA LYS A 377 34.77 -25.49 -26.64
C LYS A 377 36.05 -24.70 -26.34
N ARG A 378 35.97 -23.77 -25.39
CA ARG A 378 37.14 -22.99 -24.94
C ARG A 378 38.21 -23.88 -24.29
N ILE A 379 37.82 -24.88 -23.50
CA ILE A 379 38.76 -25.86 -22.93
C ILE A 379 39.41 -26.66 -24.04
N GLU A 380 38.65 -27.14 -25.02
CA GLU A 380 39.15 -27.90 -26.17
C GLU A 380 40.18 -27.08 -26.96
N GLU A 381 39.82 -25.88 -27.40
CA GLU A 381 40.70 -24.97 -28.16
C GLU A 381 41.97 -24.62 -27.36
N SER A 382 41.83 -24.28 -26.08
CA SER A 382 42.97 -23.96 -25.21
C SER A 382 43.88 -25.17 -25.00
N THR A 383 43.32 -26.37 -24.87
CA THR A 383 44.09 -27.60 -24.66
C THR A 383 44.84 -27.99 -25.93
N ALA A 384 44.19 -27.89 -27.09
CA ALA A 384 44.83 -28.12 -28.38
C ALA A 384 46.01 -27.16 -28.62
N ALA A 385 45.82 -25.86 -28.33
CA ALA A 385 46.89 -24.87 -28.42
C ALA A 385 48.05 -25.14 -27.44
N MET A 386 47.75 -25.53 -26.20
CA MET A 386 48.77 -25.88 -25.22
C MET A 386 49.52 -27.16 -25.57
N ALA A 387 48.84 -28.18 -26.11
CA ALA A 387 49.48 -29.42 -26.55
C ALA A 387 50.38 -29.19 -27.78
N ALA A 388 49.95 -28.35 -28.72
CA ALA A 388 50.76 -27.99 -29.89
C ALA A 388 52.04 -27.21 -29.53
N ALA A 389 52.02 -26.46 -28.42
CA ALA A 389 53.16 -25.69 -27.92
C ALA A 389 53.97 -26.41 -26.82
N ASP A 390 53.61 -27.64 -26.45
CA ASP A 390 54.26 -28.39 -25.37
C ASP A 390 55.60 -28.97 -25.85
N ASP A 391 56.58 -28.97 -24.95
CA ASP A 391 57.87 -29.65 -25.13
C ASP A 391 57.83 -31.12 -24.70
N TRP A 392 56.68 -31.58 -24.16
CA TRP A 392 56.40 -32.92 -23.69
C TRP A 392 57.29 -33.37 -22.52
N VAL A 393 57.84 -32.41 -21.77
CA VAL A 393 58.68 -32.68 -20.60
C VAL A 393 57.81 -32.90 -19.36
N LEU A 394 58.09 -33.99 -18.63
CA LEU A 394 57.36 -34.33 -17.42
C LEU A 394 57.82 -33.49 -16.22
N THR A 395 56.92 -32.66 -15.71
CA THR A 395 57.14 -31.77 -14.57
C THR A 395 56.26 -32.17 -13.38
N TYR A 396 56.70 -31.79 -12.17
CA TYR A 396 55.87 -31.87 -10.98
C TYR A 396 54.88 -30.71 -10.96
N PRO A 397 53.69 -30.86 -10.35
CA PRO A 397 52.73 -29.78 -10.24
C PRO A 397 53.35 -28.58 -9.49
N PRO A 398 53.08 -27.33 -9.91
CA PRO A 398 53.65 -26.15 -9.28
C PRO A 398 53.24 -26.10 -7.79
N MET A 399 54.23 -26.03 -6.89
CA MET A 399 54.02 -25.88 -5.45
C MET A 399 53.46 -24.48 -5.14
N GLY A 400 52.17 -24.26 -5.42
CA GLY A 400 51.64 -22.90 -5.51
C GLY A 400 50.15 -22.74 -5.27
N THR A 401 49.47 -23.67 -4.61
CA THR A 401 48.14 -23.41 -4.01
C THR A 401 47.94 -24.34 -2.82
N ARG A 402 48.09 -23.78 -1.62
CA ARG A 402 47.69 -24.45 -0.38
C ARG A 402 46.16 -24.61 -0.37
N GLN A 403 45.68 -25.78 -0.74
CA GLN A 403 44.46 -26.37 -0.18
C GLN A 403 44.58 -27.89 -0.25
N ALA A 404 44.82 -28.47 0.93
CA ALA A 404 44.98 -29.89 1.16
C ALA A 404 43.61 -30.54 1.39
N SER A 405 43.35 -31.65 0.70
CA SER A 405 42.78 -32.90 1.25
C SER A 405 42.22 -33.78 0.14
N SER A 406 43.10 -34.39 -0.64
CA SER A 406 42.86 -35.68 -1.27
C SER A 406 44.22 -36.22 -1.68
N MET A 407 44.44 -37.53 -1.60
CA MET A 407 45.60 -38.23 -2.13
C MET A 407 45.63 -38.13 -3.67
N ALA A 408 45.69 -36.91 -4.22
CA ALA A 408 45.88 -36.67 -5.63
C ALA A 408 47.34 -36.98 -5.95
N LEU A 409 47.57 -38.25 -6.26
CA LEU A 409 48.70 -38.81 -6.98
C LEU A 409 49.66 -37.74 -7.54
N GLN A 410 50.85 -37.63 -6.93
CA GLN A 410 51.97 -36.80 -7.39
C GLN A 410 52.59 -37.39 -8.68
N HIS A 411 51.78 -37.57 -9.72
CA HIS A 411 52.27 -38.02 -11.01
C HIS A 411 52.98 -36.86 -11.71
N ARG A 412 54.13 -37.17 -12.33
CA ARG A 412 54.80 -36.24 -13.24
C ARG A 412 53.95 -36.20 -14.51
N LEU A 413 53.43 -35.03 -14.84
CA LEU A 413 52.64 -34.79 -16.05
C LEU A 413 53.34 -33.71 -16.89
N THR A 414 52.99 -33.61 -18.17
CA THR A 414 53.45 -32.48 -18.99
C THR A 414 52.80 -31.17 -18.52
N THR A 415 53.39 -30.04 -18.89
CA THR A 415 52.87 -28.72 -18.51
C THR A 415 51.45 -28.50 -19.04
N SER A 416 51.14 -28.97 -20.26
CA SER A 416 49.78 -28.92 -20.81
C SER A 416 48.80 -29.81 -20.02
N ALA A 417 49.22 -31.00 -19.61
CA ALA A 417 48.39 -31.93 -18.84
C ALA A 417 48.04 -31.39 -17.44
N HIS A 418 48.99 -30.73 -16.77
CA HIS A 418 48.71 -30.04 -15.49
C HIS A 418 47.68 -28.91 -15.68
N ARG A 419 47.82 -28.09 -16.72
CA ARG A 419 46.87 -27.00 -17.01
C ARG A 419 45.48 -27.52 -17.42
N PHE A 420 45.42 -28.58 -18.21
CA PHE A 420 44.15 -29.26 -18.53
C PHE A 420 43.45 -29.77 -17.27
N ASN A 421 44.18 -30.45 -16.39
CA ASN A 421 43.63 -30.95 -15.13
C ASN A 421 43.06 -29.80 -14.28
N LEU A 422 43.76 -28.65 -14.20
CA LEU A 422 43.25 -27.47 -13.51
C LEU A 422 41.97 -26.90 -14.16
N MET A 423 41.90 -26.82 -15.49
CA MET A 423 40.71 -26.33 -16.20
C MET A 423 39.48 -27.22 -15.96
N VAL A 424 39.69 -28.53 -15.79
CA VAL A 424 38.61 -29.49 -15.51
C VAL A 424 38.24 -29.50 -14.02
N GLN A 425 39.20 -29.38 -13.11
CA GLN A 425 38.99 -29.47 -11.65
C GLN A 425 38.23 -28.27 -11.05
N VAL A 426 38.28 -27.08 -11.67
CA VAL A 426 37.47 -25.91 -11.24
C VAL A 426 35.95 -26.22 -11.25
N LYS A 427 35.51 -27.35 -11.83
CA LYS A 427 34.13 -27.85 -11.76
C LYS A 427 33.68 -28.49 -10.43
N THR A 428 34.58 -28.79 -9.48
CA THR A 428 34.21 -29.54 -8.26
C THR A 428 34.00 -28.70 -7.01
N MET A 429 34.04 -27.37 -7.11
CA MET A 429 33.83 -26.45 -5.99
C MET A 429 32.35 -26.03 -5.86
N PHE A 430 31.41 -26.98 -5.98
CA PHE A 430 30.03 -26.81 -5.55
C PHE A 430 29.82 -27.67 -4.31
N PRO A 431 29.57 -27.08 -3.12
CA PRO A 431 29.12 -27.87 -1.99
C PRO A 431 27.73 -28.41 -2.32
N THR A 432 27.60 -29.74 -2.26
CA THR A 432 26.33 -30.48 -2.24
C THR A 432 25.42 -30.00 -1.13
#